data_AF-A0A8C4JRN7-F1
#
_entry.id   AF-A0A8C4JRN7-F1
#
_cell.length_a   1.000
_cell.length_b   1.000
_cell.length_c   1.000
_cell.angle_alpha   90.00
_cell.angle_beta   90.00
_cell.angle_gamma   90.00
#
_symmetry.space_group_name_H-M   'P 1'
#
loop_
_entity.id
_entity.type
_entity.pdbx_description
1 polymer ?
#
loop_
_entity_poly.entity_id
_entity_poly.type
_entity_poly.pdbx_seq_one_letter_code
_entity_poly.pdbx_strand_id
1 'polypeptide(L)'
;MDHHCPWINNCVGELNQKYFIQFLFYTGLASLYAMGLVLATWLRPADRSPAGTAAGMGGDVSDSRVQTAHCIVLLVESVLFGAFVTVIFYDQVMSIITDETPLEQIRDRVLKEASREATRSRKPKLALLREVFGRGFVICWFFPCNCSAPAGTGPAYSYLPNYDV
;
A
#
# COMPACT_ATOMS: atom_id res chain seq x y z
N MET A 1 16.70 -7.57 -1.47
CA MET A 1 15.73 -7.77 -0.38
C MET A 1 15.67 -6.46 0.36
N ASP A 2 14.51 -5.81 0.36
CA ASP A 2 14.35 -4.45 0.90
C ASP A 2 14.36 -4.48 2.43
N HIS A 3 13.62 -5.42 3.02
CA HIS A 3 13.63 -5.66 4.48
C HIS A 3 12.90 -6.96 4.83
N HIS A 4 13.08 -7.45 6.06
CA HIS A 4 12.21 -8.49 6.62
C HIS A 4 11.04 -7.84 7.35
N CYS A 5 9.81 -8.15 6.95
CA CYS A 5 8.61 -7.61 7.56
C CYS A 5 7.98 -8.66 8.48
N PRO A 6 8.09 -8.52 9.81
CA PRO A 6 7.54 -9.49 10.75
C PRO A 6 6.01 -9.60 10.68
N TRP A 7 5.33 -8.54 10.24
CA TRP A 7 3.87 -8.46 10.15
C TRP A 7 3.27 -9.40 9.10
N ILE A 8 4.01 -9.66 8.02
CA ILE A 8 3.63 -10.64 6.99
C ILE A 8 4.43 -11.94 7.12
N ASN A 9 5.27 -12.05 8.17
CA ASN A 9 6.20 -13.14 8.41
C ASN A 9 7.00 -13.54 7.15
N ASN A 10 7.46 -12.52 6.40
CA ASN A 10 8.15 -12.73 5.13
C ASN A 10 9.09 -11.57 4.81
N CYS A 11 10.07 -11.86 3.94
CA CYS A 11 10.93 -10.85 3.35
C CYS A 11 10.16 -10.06 2.30
N VAL A 12 10.33 -8.74 2.25
CA VAL A 12 9.85 -7.87 1.17
C VAL A 12 11.01 -7.56 0.24
N GLY A 13 10.79 -7.68 -1.07
CA GLY A 13 11.74 -7.35 -2.12
C GLY A 13 11.10 -7.38 -3.50
N GLU A 14 11.89 -7.21 -4.55
CA GLU A 14 11.45 -7.10 -5.97
C GLU A 14 10.28 -8.01 -6.38
N LEU A 15 10.30 -9.28 -5.99
CA LEU A 15 9.28 -10.26 -6.43
C LEU A 15 7.93 -10.12 -5.71
N ASN A 16 7.87 -9.44 -4.57
CA ASN A 16 6.64 -9.24 -3.80
C ASN A 16 6.36 -7.80 -3.37
N GLN A 17 7.21 -6.85 -3.77
CA GLN A 17 7.07 -5.43 -3.47
C GLN A 17 5.71 -4.90 -3.94
N LYS A 18 5.27 -5.27 -5.15
CA LYS A 18 3.93 -4.95 -5.67
C LYS A 18 2.82 -5.38 -4.72
N TYR A 19 2.86 -6.62 -4.25
CA TYR A 19 1.84 -7.17 -3.35
C TYR A 19 1.87 -6.51 -1.98
N PHE A 20 3.06 -6.15 -1.50
CA PHE A 20 3.22 -5.42 -0.24
C PHE A 20 2.62 -4.00 -0.32
N ILE A 21 2.89 -3.26 -1.40
CA ILE A 21 2.26 -1.94 -1.62
C ILE A 21 0.74 -2.06 -1.72
N GLN A 22 0.23 -3.06 -2.45
CA GLN A 22 -1.21 -3.32 -2.55
C GLN A 22 -1.82 -3.65 -1.18
N PHE A 23 -1.16 -4.50 -0.39
CA PHE A 23 -1.58 -4.82 0.98
C PHE A 23 -1.70 -3.57 1.84
N LEU A 24 -0.70 -2.69 1.83
CA LEU A 24 -0.72 -1.43 2.58
C LEU A 24 -1.85 -0.50 2.10
N PHE A 25 -2.02 -0.35 0.78
CA PHE A 25 -3.07 0.48 0.20
C PHE A 25 -4.47 0.02 0.62
N TYR A 26 -4.76 -1.28 0.47
CA TYR A 26 -6.08 -1.82 0.82
C TYR A 26 -6.34 -1.82 2.32
N THR A 27 -5.31 -2.04 3.12
CA THR A 27 -5.41 -1.94 4.58
C THR A 27 -5.74 -0.50 5.01
N GLY A 28 -5.05 0.50 4.45
CA GLY A 28 -5.36 1.91 4.71
C GLY A 28 -6.79 2.27 4.27
N LEU A 29 -7.23 1.78 3.10
CA LEU A 29 -8.60 2.00 2.62
C LEU A 29 -9.65 1.35 3.54
N ALA A 30 -9.39 0.15 4.06
CA ALA A 30 -10.27 -0.52 5.01
C ALA A 30 -10.38 0.26 6.32
N SER A 31 -9.26 0.81 6.84
CA SER A 31 -9.27 1.68 8.01
C SER A 31 -10.08 2.96 7.78
N LEU A 32 -9.91 3.62 6.62
CA LEU A 32 -10.71 4.80 6.26
C LEU A 32 -12.20 4.47 6.14
N TYR A 33 -12.53 3.31 5.56
CA TYR A 33 -13.91 2.84 5.43
C TYR A 33 -14.55 2.60 6.80
N ALA A 34 -13.87 1.90 7.71
CA ALA A 34 -14.34 1.66 9.07
C ALA A 34 -14.56 2.97 9.84
N MET A 35 -13.60 3.90 9.77
CA MET A 35 -13.75 5.25 10.34
C MET A 35 -14.96 5.98 9.76
N GLY A 36 -15.15 5.95 8.44
CA GLY A 36 -16.30 6.55 7.76
C GLY A 36 -17.64 5.98 8.23
N LEU A 37 -17.75 4.67 8.43
CA LEU A 37 -18.96 4.02 8.94
C LEU A 37 -19.29 4.46 10.37
N VAL A 38 -18.28 4.55 11.25
CA VAL A 38 -18.47 5.02 12.63
C VAL A 38 -18.92 6.48 12.64
N LEU A 39 -18.23 7.35 11.88
CA LEU A 39 -18.60 8.77 11.77
C LEU A 39 -20.01 8.94 11.19
N ALA A 40 -20.37 8.20 10.15
CA ALA A 40 -21.72 8.26 9.57
C ALA A 40 -22.80 7.81 10.57
N THR A 41 -22.49 6.86 11.46
CA THR A 41 -23.42 6.42 12.50
C THR A 41 -23.65 7.51 13.55
N TRP A 42 -22.61 8.26 13.92
CA TRP A 42 -22.71 9.35 14.90
C TRP A 42 -23.26 10.65 14.32
N LEU A 43 -23.01 10.91 13.03
CA LEU A 43 -23.45 12.13 12.34
C LEU A 43 -24.87 12.02 11.75
N ARG A 44 -25.44 10.81 11.66
CA ARG A 44 -26.84 10.66 11.25
C ARG A 44 -27.72 11.39 12.28
N PRO A 45 -28.51 12.38 11.85
CA PRO A 45 -29.40 13.09 12.75
C PRO A 45 -30.31 12.08 13.47
N ALA A 46 -30.49 12.24 14.78
CA ALA A 46 -31.40 11.44 15.61
C ALA A 46 -32.89 11.53 15.19
N ASP A 47 -33.17 12.18 14.07
CA ASP A 47 -34.50 12.60 13.61
C ASP A 47 -35.14 11.60 12.63
N ARG A 48 -34.98 10.31 12.90
CA ARG A 48 -35.91 9.29 12.43
C ARG A 48 -36.42 8.51 13.62
N SER A 49 -37.22 9.19 14.44
CA SER A 49 -38.28 8.55 15.19
C SER A 49 -39.52 8.50 14.28
N PRO A 50 -39.84 7.39 13.58
CA PRO A 50 -41.24 7.11 13.36
C PRO A 50 -41.81 6.82 14.75
N ALA A 51 -42.58 7.77 15.28
CA ALA A 51 -43.47 7.51 16.39
C ALA A 51 -44.30 6.25 16.06
N GLY A 52 -44.01 5.14 16.73
CA GLY A 52 -44.83 3.94 16.64
C GLY A 52 -44.08 2.64 16.38
N THR A 53 -43.32 2.14 17.36
CA THR A 53 -43.45 0.73 17.78
C THR A 53 -42.81 0.52 19.14
N ALA A 54 -43.64 0.59 20.17
CA ALA A 54 -43.36 0.03 21.48
C ALA A 54 -43.32 -1.50 21.36
N ALA A 55 -42.13 -2.12 21.42
CA ALA A 55 -41.94 -3.54 21.79
C ALA A 55 -40.44 -3.90 21.87
N GLY A 56 -39.83 -3.81 23.06
CA GLY A 56 -38.45 -4.30 23.27
C GLY A 56 -37.73 -3.89 24.57
N MET A 57 -38.47 -3.60 25.64
CA MET A 57 -38.00 -2.93 26.87
C MET A 57 -37.24 -3.87 27.85
N GLY A 58 -36.09 -4.44 27.46
CA GLY A 58 -35.25 -5.18 28.43
C GLY A 58 -33.82 -5.52 28.01
N GLY A 59 -33.55 -5.66 26.71
CA GLY A 59 -32.19 -5.91 26.18
C GLY A 59 -31.45 -4.65 25.69
N ASP A 60 -32.18 -3.54 25.54
CA ASP A 60 -31.82 -2.37 24.73
C ASP A 60 -30.64 -1.54 25.28
N VAL A 61 -30.55 -1.39 26.61
CA VAL A 61 -29.51 -0.56 27.25
C VAL A 61 -28.15 -1.28 27.33
N SER A 62 -28.14 -2.61 27.45
CA SER A 62 -26.88 -3.37 27.45
C SER A 62 -26.32 -3.48 26.04
N ASP A 63 -27.19 -3.74 25.06
CA ASP A 63 -26.81 -3.85 23.65
C ASP A 63 -26.29 -2.50 23.11
N SER A 64 -26.95 -1.39 23.44
CA SER A 64 -26.51 -0.03 23.08
C SER A 64 -25.15 0.36 23.66
N ARG A 65 -24.88 0.00 24.93
CA ARG A 65 -23.56 0.25 25.57
C ARG A 65 -22.46 -0.57 24.92
N VAL A 66 -22.73 -1.84 24.63
CA VAL A 66 -21.79 -2.72 23.94
C VAL A 66 -21.52 -2.21 22.53
N GLN A 67 -22.55 -1.80 21.79
CA GLN A 67 -22.41 -1.24 20.44
C GLN A 67 -21.57 0.04 20.44
N THR A 68 -21.83 0.95 21.38
CA THR A 68 -21.07 2.20 21.52
C THR A 68 -19.61 1.91 21.87
N ALA A 69 -19.35 0.95 22.76
CA ALA A 69 -17.98 0.53 23.09
C ALA A 69 -17.26 -0.05 21.86
N HIS A 70 -17.91 -0.91 21.07
CA HIS A 70 -17.35 -1.43 19.82
C HIS A 70 -17.05 -0.30 18.82
N CYS A 71 -17.94 0.67 18.66
CA CYS A 71 -17.69 1.83 17.79
C CYS A 71 -16.48 2.64 18.24
N ILE A 72 -16.29 2.84 19.54
CA ILE A 72 -15.12 3.57 20.08
C ILE A 72 -13.83 2.78 19.81
N VAL A 73 -13.83 1.47 20.09
CA VAL A 73 -12.66 0.62 19.85
C VAL A 73 -12.30 0.60 18.36
N LEU A 74 -13.29 0.39 17.49
CA LEU A 74 -13.09 0.40 16.04
C LEU A 74 -12.58 1.75 15.53
N LEU A 75 -13.04 2.87 16.08
CA LEU A 75 -12.56 4.20 15.71
C LEU A 75 -11.09 4.38 16.10
N VAL A 76 -10.74 4.04 17.35
CA VAL A 76 -9.36 4.16 17.85
C VAL A 76 -8.42 3.26 17.06
N GLU A 77 -8.80 2.00 16.84
CA GLU A 77 -8.04 1.05 16.03
C GLU A 77 -7.83 1.57 14.60
N SER A 78 -8.91 2.02 13.95
CA SER A 78 -8.86 2.53 12.57
C SER A 78 -7.95 3.74 12.43
N VAL A 79 -7.95 4.65 13.42
CA VAL A 79 -7.10 5.84 13.41
C VAL A 79 -5.63 5.47 13.62
N LEU A 80 -5.33 4.71 14.68
CA LEU A 80 -3.95 4.35 15.02
C LEU A 80 -3.31 3.47 13.95
N PHE A 81 -4.00 2.40 13.57
CA PHE A 81 -3.50 1.46 12.58
C PHE A 81 -3.50 2.06 11.17
N GLY A 82 -4.54 2.83 10.82
CA GLY A 82 -4.61 3.52 9.53
C GLY A 82 -3.51 4.56 9.36
N ALA A 83 -3.20 5.34 10.40
CA ALA A 83 -2.09 6.30 10.36
C ALA A 83 -0.74 5.61 10.18
N PHE A 84 -0.49 4.54 10.96
CA PHE A 84 0.73 3.74 10.85
C PHE A 84 0.93 3.16 9.45
N VAL A 85 -0.10 2.51 8.90
CA VAL A 85 -0.05 1.91 7.55
C VAL A 85 0.13 2.98 6.48
N THR A 86 -0.48 4.16 6.63
CA THR A 86 -0.33 5.27 5.68
C THR A 86 1.10 5.80 5.65
N VAL A 87 1.77 5.93 6.80
CA VAL A 87 3.18 6.35 6.87
C VAL A 87 4.07 5.33 6.16
N ILE A 88 3.88 4.04 6.43
CA ILE A 88 4.64 2.98 5.74
C ILE A 88 4.37 3.00 4.24
N PHE A 89 3.10 3.09 3.83
CA PHE A 89 2.74 3.18 2.41
C PHE A 89 3.43 4.36 1.73
N TYR A 90 3.41 5.54 2.36
CA TYR A 90 4.08 6.72 1.84
C TYR A 90 5.58 6.51 1.69
N ASP A 91 6.24 5.94 2.71
CA ASP A 91 7.68 5.65 2.67
C ASP A 91 8.03 4.69 1.52
N GLN A 92 7.27 3.61 1.37
CA GLN A 92 7.51 2.61 0.33
C GLN A 92 7.26 3.18 -1.08
N VAL A 93 6.21 3.99 -1.28
CA VAL A 93 5.97 4.68 -2.55
C VAL A 93 7.05 5.73 -2.81
N MET A 94 7.46 6.48 -1.79
CA MET A 94 8.54 7.47 -1.90
C MET A 94 9.86 6.82 -2.28
N SER A 95 10.18 5.66 -1.70
CA SER A 95 11.33 4.87 -2.07
C SER A 95 11.30 4.51 -3.56
N ILE A 96 10.15 4.00 -4.05
CA ILE A 96 10.00 3.61 -5.47
C ILE A 96 10.09 4.81 -6.43
N ILE A 97 9.49 5.95 -6.10
CA ILE A 97 9.51 7.10 -7.02
C ILE A 97 10.81 7.90 -6.96
N THR A 98 11.55 7.78 -5.84
CA THR A 98 12.79 8.51 -5.63
C THR A 98 13.97 7.73 -6.19
N ASP A 99 13.93 6.38 -6.14
CA ASP A 99 14.81 5.35 -6.75
C ASP A 99 16.32 5.66 -6.91
N GLU A 100 16.80 6.69 -6.23
CA GLU A 100 18.20 6.97 -5.96
C GLU A 100 18.66 5.97 -4.89
N THR A 101 18.63 4.69 -5.25
CA THR A 101 19.31 3.67 -4.46
C THR A 101 20.81 4.04 -4.41
N PRO A 102 21.54 3.69 -3.35
CA PRO A 102 22.99 3.90 -3.28
C PRO A 102 23.74 3.39 -4.53
N LEU A 103 23.14 2.46 -5.26
CA LEU A 103 23.60 1.96 -6.56
C LEU A 103 23.52 3.02 -7.67
N GLU A 104 22.45 3.82 -7.75
CA GLU A 104 22.41 4.97 -8.66
C GLU A 104 23.39 6.05 -8.25
N GLN A 105 23.63 6.29 -6.95
CA GLN A 105 24.67 7.23 -6.50
C GLN A 105 26.10 6.73 -6.79
N ILE A 106 26.36 5.43 -6.70
CA ILE A 106 27.65 4.82 -7.04
C ILE A 106 27.81 4.77 -8.57
N ARG A 107 26.79 4.33 -9.30
CA ARG A 107 26.76 4.34 -10.76
C ARG A 107 26.84 5.75 -11.31
N ASP A 108 26.22 6.75 -10.68
CA ASP A 108 26.31 8.16 -11.07
C ASP A 108 27.66 8.77 -10.70
N ARG A 109 28.34 8.30 -9.65
CA ARG A 109 29.74 8.66 -9.40
C ARG A 109 30.66 8.08 -10.48
N VAL A 110 30.55 6.78 -10.77
CA VAL A 110 31.32 6.10 -11.82
C VAL A 110 30.98 6.63 -13.23
N LEU A 111 29.71 6.92 -13.51
CA LEU A 111 29.26 7.54 -14.77
C LEU A 111 29.62 9.03 -14.83
N LYS A 112 29.64 9.79 -13.74
CA LYS A 112 30.16 11.18 -13.75
C LYS A 112 31.64 11.21 -14.11
N GLU A 113 32.40 10.23 -13.63
CA GLU A 113 33.81 10.06 -13.99
C GLU A 113 33.98 9.66 -15.47
N ALA A 114 33.07 8.85 -16.02
CA ALA A 114 33.11 8.41 -17.41
C ALA A 114 32.40 9.34 -18.43
N SER A 115 31.47 10.19 -17.99
CA SER A 115 30.50 10.92 -18.82
C SER A 115 30.58 12.43 -18.60
N ARG A 116 31.74 13.01 -18.90
CA ARG A 116 31.82 14.45 -19.23
C ARG A 116 31.16 14.76 -20.59
N GLU A 117 30.63 13.75 -21.31
CA GLU A 117 30.23 13.83 -22.72
C GLU A 117 28.78 13.43 -23.05
N ALA A 118 27.95 12.87 -22.14
CA ALA A 118 26.59 12.43 -22.53
C ALA A 118 25.46 13.08 -21.70
N THR A 119 24.77 14.02 -22.33
CA THR A 119 23.50 14.64 -21.93
C THR A 119 22.50 13.61 -21.39
N ARG A 120 22.23 13.61 -20.08
CA ARG A 120 21.36 12.60 -19.43
C ARG A 120 19.89 13.04 -19.38
N SER A 121 19.04 12.29 -20.06
CA SER A 121 17.58 12.31 -19.89
C SER A 121 17.20 11.68 -18.55
N ARG A 122 16.53 12.44 -17.69
CA ARG A 122 16.00 11.96 -16.40
C ARG A 122 14.85 11.00 -16.69
N LYS A 123 14.97 9.72 -16.30
CA LYS A 123 13.88 8.75 -16.48
C LYS A 123 12.60 9.29 -15.80
N PRO A 124 11.44 9.27 -16.47
CA PRO A 124 10.20 9.76 -15.86
C PRO A 124 9.75 8.84 -14.72
N LYS A 125 9.24 9.40 -13.62
CA LYS A 125 8.78 8.66 -12.42
C LYS A 125 7.78 7.53 -12.74
N LEU A 126 7.00 7.69 -13.81
CA LEU A 126 6.07 6.67 -14.29
C LEU A 126 6.77 5.42 -14.84
N ALA A 127 8.01 5.55 -15.33
CA ALA A 127 8.80 4.40 -15.75
C ALA A 127 9.19 3.51 -14.56
N LEU A 128 9.55 4.12 -13.42
CA LEU A 128 9.90 3.41 -12.18
C LEU A 128 8.68 2.67 -11.61
N LEU A 129 7.53 3.34 -11.54
CA LEU A 129 6.28 2.69 -11.11
C LEU A 129 5.87 1.55 -12.05
N ARG A 130 6.13 1.66 -13.36
CA ARG A 130 5.88 0.58 -14.34
C ARG A 130 6.82 -0.61 -14.17
N GLU A 131 8.00 -0.43 -13.60
CA GLU A 131 8.92 -1.53 -13.29
C GLU A 131 8.36 -2.40 -12.15
N VAL A 132 7.78 -1.77 -11.11
CA VAL A 132 7.18 -2.48 -9.96
C VAL A 132 5.79 -3.04 -10.26
N PHE A 133 4.88 -2.23 -10.81
CA PHE A 133 3.47 -2.61 -11.00
C PHE A 133 3.19 -3.34 -12.33
N GLY A 134 4.13 -3.25 -13.27
CA GLY A 134 4.04 -3.83 -14.61
C GLY A 134 3.64 -2.82 -15.68
N ARG A 135 3.94 -3.17 -16.94
CA ARG A 135 3.72 -2.32 -18.14
C ARG A 135 2.30 -2.40 -18.71
N GLY A 136 1.40 -3.18 -18.10
CA GLY A 136 0.01 -3.33 -18.52
C GLY A 136 -0.85 -2.09 -18.23
N PHE A 137 -2.18 -2.25 -18.36
CA PHE A 137 -3.13 -1.21 -17.99
C PHE A 137 -3.01 -0.84 -16.51
N VAL A 138 -3.11 0.45 -16.19
CA VAL A 138 -3.01 0.98 -14.80
C VAL A 138 -4.06 0.36 -13.88
N ILE A 139 -5.23 -0.04 -14.41
CA ILE A 139 -6.26 -0.75 -13.65
C ILE A 139 -5.71 -2.06 -13.06
N CYS A 140 -4.82 -2.76 -13.78
CA CYS A 140 -4.21 -4.00 -13.32
C CYS A 140 -3.20 -3.79 -12.18
N TRP A 141 -2.84 -2.53 -11.86
CA TRP A 141 -1.97 -2.22 -10.73
C TRP A 141 -2.67 -2.40 -9.39
N PHE A 142 -4.01 -2.31 -9.37
CA PHE A 142 -4.81 -2.53 -8.17
C PHE A 142 -5.05 -4.01 -7.92
N PHE A 143 -5.12 -4.83 -8.96
CA PHE A 143 -5.37 -6.26 -8.79
C PHE A 143 -4.08 -7.03 -8.43
N PRO A 144 -4.16 -8.07 -7.59
CA PRO A 144 -3.04 -8.94 -7.26
C PRO A 144 -2.70 -9.92 -8.40
N CYS A 145 -2.84 -9.48 -9.65
CA CYS A 145 -2.56 -10.25 -10.85
C CYS A 145 -1.43 -9.58 -11.62
N ASN A 146 -0.51 -10.39 -12.15
CA ASN A 146 0.46 -9.92 -13.13
C ASN A 146 -0.17 -9.96 -14.52
N CYS A 147 -0.87 -8.89 -14.89
CA CYS A 147 -1.39 -8.70 -16.25
C CYS A 147 -0.32 -8.20 -17.23
N SER A 148 0.95 -8.50 -16.96
CA SER A 148 2.02 -8.27 -17.91
C SER A 148 1.90 -9.33 -18.99
N ALA A 149 1.81 -8.93 -20.26
CA ALA A 149 2.06 -9.84 -21.36
C ALA A 149 3.41 -10.54 -21.09
N PRO A 150 3.55 -11.86 -21.34
CA PRO A 150 4.82 -12.53 -21.20
C PRO A 150 5.86 -11.72 -21.96
N ALA A 151 6.97 -11.39 -21.30
CA ALA A 151 8.02 -10.61 -21.91
C ALA A 151 8.37 -11.26 -23.25
N GLY A 152 8.05 -10.60 -24.36
CA GLY A 152 8.63 -10.95 -25.64
C GLY A 152 10.13 -10.79 -25.47
N THR A 153 10.84 -11.92 -25.31
CA THR A 153 12.28 -12.10 -25.52
C THR A 153 13.15 -10.88 -25.18
N GLY A 154 12.96 -10.30 -24.00
CA GLY A 154 13.86 -9.30 -23.41
C GLY A 154 14.76 -9.99 -22.41
N PRO A 155 16.02 -9.55 -22.23
CA PRO A 155 17.00 -10.29 -21.44
C PRO A 155 16.47 -10.46 -20.02
N ALA A 156 16.30 -11.72 -19.62
CA ALA A 156 16.02 -12.10 -18.26
C ALA A 156 17.16 -11.54 -17.39
N TYR A 157 16.83 -10.70 -16.41
CA TYR A 157 17.78 -10.39 -15.35
C TYR A 157 18.00 -11.67 -14.54
N SER A 158 18.98 -12.47 -14.97
CA SER A 158 19.50 -13.62 -14.23
C SER A 158 20.34 -13.09 -13.07
N TYR A 159 19.78 -13.11 -11.86
CA TYR A 159 20.48 -12.84 -10.59
C TYR A 159 21.31 -14.04 -10.10
N LEU A 160 21.91 -14.81 -11.01
CA LEU A 160 22.86 -15.86 -10.64
C LEU A 160 24.24 -15.46 -11.15
N PRO A 161 25.21 -15.20 -10.26
CA PRO A 161 26.60 -15.27 -10.65
C PRO A 161 26.88 -16.71 -11.10
N ASN A 162 27.30 -16.89 -12.35
CA ASN A 162 27.97 -18.13 -12.76
C ASN A 162 29.20 -18.29 -11.86
N TYR A 163 29.11 -19.16 -10.86
CA TYR A 163 30.30 -19.76 -10.26
C TYR A 163 30.57 -21.06 -11.02
N ASP A 164 31.22 -20.91 -12.18
CA ASP A 164 31.96 -22.02 -12.78
C ASP A 164 33.30 -22.14 -12.03
N VAL A 165 33.35 -23.08 -11.08
CA VAL A 165 34.54 -23.86 -10.66
C VAL A 165 34.08 -25.19 -10.08
#